data_AF-A0AAV3F0B7-F1
#
_entry.id   AF-A0AAV3F0B7-F1
#
_cell.length_a   1.000
_cell.length_b   1.000
_cell.length_c   1.000
_cell.angle_alpha   90.00
_cell.angle_beta   90.00
_cell.angle_gamma   90.00
#
_symmetry.space_group_name_H-M   'P 1'
#
loop_
_entity.id
_entity.type
_entity.pdbx_description
1 polymer ?
#
loop_
_entity_poly.entity_id
_entity_poly.type
_entity_poly.pdbx_seq_one_letter_code
_entity_poly.pdbx_strand_id
1 'polypeptide(L)' 'MFDFAKTILENVSFDPKLFYKELQKAIQNLLPYDLDQLKQWVSGYVQEKPELHQSLELLNA' A
#
# COMPACT_ATOMS: atom_id res chain seq x y z
N MET A 1 -12.50 -2.49 -5.55
CA MET A 1 -11.65 -1.28 -5.69
C MET A 1 -10.21 -1.59 -5.26
N PHE A 2 -10.03 -2.58 -4.38
CA PHE A 2 -8.74 -3.19 -4.03
C PHE A 2 -7.80 -3.46 -5.24
N ASP A 3 -8.23 -4.22 -6.26
CA ASP A 3 -7.35 -4.58 -7.39
C ASP A 3 -6.77 -3.37 -8.14
N PHE A 4 -7.54 -2.29 -8.22
CA PHE A 4 -7.11 -1.04 -8.82
C PHE A 4 -6.01 -0.36 -7.97
N ALA A 5 -6.22 -0.28 -6.65
CA ALA A 5 -5.22 0.25 -5.73
C ALA A 5 -3.94 -0.58 -5.73
N LYS A 6 -4.07 -1.92 -5.72
CA LYS A 6 -2.95 -2.86 -5.83
C LYS A 6 -2.14 -2.63 -7.10
N THR A 7 -2.80 -2.51 -8.25
CA THR A 7 -2.14 -2.28 -9.55
C THR A 7 -1.36 -0.95 -9.55
N ILE A 8 -1.93 0.12 -8.98
CA ILE A 8 -1.22 1.40 -8.86
C ILE A 8 0.03 1.22 -7.99
N LEU A 9 -0.11 0.60 -6.82
CA LEU A 9 0.99 0.40 -5.89
C LEU A 9 2.12 -0.45 -6.49
N GLU A 10 1.79 -1.50 -7.23
CA GLU A 10 2.76 -2.31 -7.97
C GLU A 10 3.51 -1.45 -9.00
N ASN A 11 2.79 -0.63 -9.77
CA ASN A 11 3.38 0.24 -10.80
C ASN A 11 4.28 1.33 -10.23
N VAL A 12 3.99 1.86 -9.04
CA VAL A 12 4.80 2.93 -8.40
C VAL A 12 5.82 2.41 -7.40
N SER A 13 5.92 1.09 -7.21
CA SER A 13 6.79 0.45 -6.21
C SER A 13 8.29 0.73 -6.40
N PHE A 14 8.70 1.19 -7.58
CA PHE A 14 10.08 1.60 -7.87
C PHE A 14 10.50 2.91 -7.17
N ASP A 15 9.55 3.73 -6.73
CA ASP A 15 9.80 4.98 -6.00
C ASP A 15 9.12 4.91 -4.62
N PRO A 16 9.88 4.70 -3.53
CA PRO A 16 9.34 4.60 -2.18
C PRO A 16 8.51 5.80 -1.74
N LYS A 17 8.87 7.02 -2.19
CA LYS A 17 8.12 8.24 -1.82
C LYS A 17 6.79 8.30 -2.56
N LEU A 18 6.75 7.85 -3.81
CA LEU A 18 5.52 7.78 -4.58
C LEU A 18 4.62 6.65 -4.06
N PHE A 19 5.19 5.48 -3.79
CA PHE A 19 4.48 4.36 -3.17
C PHE A 19 3.81 4.76 -1.86
N TYR A 20 4.52 5.45 -0.96
CA TYR A 20 3.96 5.96 0.30
C TYR A 20 2.74 6.87 0.06
N LYS A 21 2.84 7.81 -0.89
CA LYS A 21 1.75 8.74 -1.21
C LYS A 21 0.53 8.03 -1.79
N GLU A 22 0.73 7.09 -2.71
CA GLU A 22 -0.37 6.33 -3.30
C GLU A 22 -1.01 5.36 -2.30
N LEU A 23 -0.21 4.77 -1.40
CA LEU A 23 -0.74 3.93 -0.32
C LEU A 23 -1.61 4.75 0.63
N GLN A 24 -1.14 5.92 1.04
CA GLN A 24 -1.92 6.82 1.90
C GLN A 24 -3.25 7.21 1.23
N LYS A 25 -3.25 7.52 -0.08
CA LYS A 25 -4.49 7.78 -0.84
C LYS A 25 -5.40 6.57 -0.88
N ALA A 26 -4.87 5.37 -1.10
CA ALA A 26 -5.67 4.15 -1.14
C ALA A 26 -6.35 3.90 0.21
N ILE A 27 -5.63 4.06 1.32
CA ILE A 27 -6.17 3.89 2.67
C ILE A 27 -7.35 4.84 2.95
N GLN A 28 -7.27 6.08 2.45
CA GLN A 28 -8.33 7.09 2.65
C GLN A 28 -9.58 6.87 1.78
N ASN A 29 -9.45 6.16 0.65
CA ASN A 29 -10.53 6.05 -0.35
C ASN A 29 -11.21 4.68 -0.38
N LEU A 30 -10.58 3.65 0.18
CA LEU A 30 -11.14 2.30 0.19
C LEU A 30 -12.16 2.11 1.30
N LEU A 31 -13.19 1.31 1.00
CA LEU A 31 -14.13 0.81 2.02
C LEU A 31 -13.42 -0.15 2.97
N PRO A 32 -13.93 -0.35 4.21
CA PRO A 32 -13.26 -1.17 5.22
C PRO A 32 -12.84 -2.56 4.73
N TYR A 33 -13.71 -3.26 4.00
CA TYR A 33 -13.42 -4.59 3.47
C TYR A 33 -12.24 -4.58 2.47
N ASP A 34 -12.21 -3.64 1.53
CA ASP A 34 -11.11 -3.52 0.56
C ASP A 34 -9.82 -3.04 1.24
N LEU A 35 -9.94 -2.24 2.30
CA LEU A 35 -8.81 -1.78 3.11
C LEU A 35 -8.15 -2.93 3.86
N ASP A 36 -8.91 -3.84 4.46
CA ASP A 36 -8.37 -5.02 5.14
C ASP A 36 -7.57 -5.90 4.18
N GLN A 37 -8.07 -6.10 2.97
CA GLN A 37 -7.34 -6.81 1.90
C GLN A 37 -6.05 -6.07 1.52
N LEU A 38 -6.11 -4.74 1.39
CA LEU A 38 -4.95 -3.92 1.09
C LEU A 38 -3.87 -4.05 2.17
N LYS A 39 -4.24 -3.94 3.45
CA LYS A 39 -3.30 -4.04 4.57
C LYS A 39 -2.57 -5.38 4.59
N GLN A 40 -3.30 -6.48 4.39
CA GLN A 40 -2.71 -7.82 4.32
C GLN A 40 -1.74 -7.95 3.15
N TRP A 41 -2.14 -7.46 1.97
CA TRP A 41 -1.29 -7.51 0.78
C TRP A 41 -0.01 -6.67 0.93
N VAL A 42 -0.11 -5.41 1.38
CA VAL A 42 1.05 -4.52 1.55
C VAL A 42 2.04 -5.13 2.55
N SER A 43 1.55 -5.66 3.67
CA SER A 43 2.40 -6.26 4.71
C SER A 43 3.29 -7.39 4.19
N GLY A 44 2.78 -8.19 3.24
CA GLY A 44 3.55 -9.22 2.55
C GLY A 44 4.42 -8.66 1.42
N TYR A 45 3.88 -7.75 0.61
CA TYR A 45 4.54 -7.21 -0.58
C TYR A 45 5.84 -6.47 -0.27
N VAL A 46 5.90 -5.78 0.88
CA VAL A 46 7.07 -5.01 1.28
C VAL A 46 8.16 -5.84 1.96
N GLN A 47 7.91 -7.09 2.38
CA GLN A 47 8.92 -7.93 3.07
C GLN A 47 10.20 -8.11 2.24
N GLU A 48 10.06 -8.21 0.92
CA GLU A 48 11.19 -8.36 -0.01
C GLU A 48 11.70 -7.00 -0.53
N LYS A 49 11.16 -5.88 -0.03
CA LYS A 49 11.47 -4.51 -0.47
C LYS A 49 11.74 -3.60 0.73
N PRO A 50 12.94 -3.68 1.33
CA PRO A 50 13.32 -2.88 2.49
C PRO A 50 13.09 -1.37 2.30
N GLU A 51 13.25 -0.87 1.07
CA GLU A 51 13.01 0.52 0.69
C GLU A 51 11.56 0.98 0.90
N LEU A 52 10.59 0.05 0.92
CA LEU A 52 9.18 0.33 1.15
C LEU A 52 8.75 0.18 2.61
N HIS A 53 9.62 -0.31 3.51
CA HIS A 53 9.24 -0.61 4.90
C HIS A 53 8.68 0.59 5.67
N GLN A 54 9.09 1.82 5.34
CA GLN A 54 8.54 3.03 5.95
C GLN A 54 7.01 3.13 5.73
N SER A 55 6.50 2.59 4.62
CA SER A 55 5.06 2.60 4.33
C SER A 55 4.22 1.74 5.28
N LEU A 56 4.84 0.83 6.04
CA LEU A 56 4.17 0.04 7.08
C LEU A 56 3.63 0.90 8.22
N GLU A 57 4.23 2.08 8.47
CA GLU A 57 3.75 3.04 9.46
C GLU A 57 2.30 3.47 9.18
N LEU A 58 1.89 3.52 7.91
CA LEU A 58 0.53 3.87 7.48
C LEU A 58 -0.51 2.79 7.81
N LEU A 59 -0.10 1.54 8.03
CA LEU A 59 -1.03 0.43 8.28
C LEU A 59 -1.46 0.32 9.74
N ASN A 60 -0.65 0.88 10.65
CA ASN A 60 -0.84 0.89 12.10
C ASN A 60 -1.51 2.17 12.64
N ALA A 61 -1.74 3.15 11.77
CA ALA A 61 -2.49 4.37 12.07
C ALA A 61 -4.00 4.15 11.96
#